data_AF-A0A139JVE1-F1
#
_entry.id   AF-A0A139JVE1-F1
#
_cell.length_a   1.000
_cell.length_b   1.000
_cell.length_c   1.000
_cell.angle_alpha   90.00
_cell.angle_beta   90.00
_cell.angle_gamma   90.00
#
_symmetry.space_group_name_H-M   'P 1'
#
loop_
_entity.id
_entity.type
_entity.pdbx_description
1 polymer ?
#
loop_
_entity_poly.entity_id
_entity_poly.type
_entity_poly.pdbx_seq_one_letter_code
_entity_poly.pdbx_strand_id
1 'polypeptide(L)' 'MKADLVLVISPEAPLMKQLGKVLGKLCTPYDFSTIERGEKYITIQHDETGLVVAYTSEERLKAKL' A
#
# COMPACT_ATOMS: atom_id res chain seq x y z
N MET A 1 2.60 1.04 -14.17
CA MET A 1 1.17 0.91 -13.80
C MET A 1 0.71 2.18 -13.09
N LYS A 2 -0.57 2.57 -13.12
CA LYS A 2 -1.08 3.75 -12.39
C LYS A 2 -1.78 3.30 -11.11
N ALA A 3 -1.38 3.84 -9.96
CA ALA A 3 -2.07 3.60 -8.69
C ALA A 3 -3.19 4.62 -8.48
N ASP A 4 -4.28 4.19 -7.85
CA ASP A 4 -5.38 5.07 -7.44
C ASP A 4 -5.03 5.84 -6.16
N LEU A 5 -4.24 5.21 -5.30
CA LEU A 5 -3.78 5.76 -4.03
C LEU A 5 -2.30 5.50 -3.81
N VAL A 6 -1.59 6.51 -3.30
CA VAL A 6 -0.19 6.39 -2.88
C VAL A 6 -0.08 6.66 -1.39
N LEU A 7 0.50 5.72 -0.65
CA LEU A 7 0.66 5.79 0.80
C LEU A 7 2.14 5.78 1.21
N VAL A 8 2.49 6.63 2.17
CA VAL A 8 3.74 6.50 2.93
C VAL A 8 3.37 5.91 4.30
N ILE A 9 4.00 4.79 4.64
CA ILE A 9 3.74 4.06 5.88
C ILE A 9 4.84 4.33 6.91
N SER A 10 4.44 4.30 8.17
CA SER A 10 5.31 4.40 9.35
C SER A 10 4.82 3.45 10.45
N PRO A 11 5.58 3.25 11.54
CA PRO A 11 5.10 2.47 12.69
C PRO A 11 3.78 2.99 13.29
N GLU A 12 3.56 4.31 13.29
CA GLU A 12 2.38 4.98 13.82
C GLU A 12 1.17 4.91 12.87
N ALA A 13 1.43 4.79 11.57
CA ALA A 13 0.44 4.66 10.52
C ALA A 13 0.72 3.42 9.62
N PRO A 14 0.51 2.19 10.14
CA PRO A 14 0.70 0.97 9.35
C PRO A 14 -0.26 0.91 8.15
N LEU A 15 0.18 0.25 7.09
CA LEU A 15 -0.57 0.10 5.84
C LEU A 15 -2.04 -0.32 6.06
N MET A 16 -2.27 -1.41 6.79
CA MET A 16 -3.62 -1.97 6.99
C MET A 16 -4.55 -1.03 7.77
N LYS A 17 -3.99 -0.24 8.70
CA LYS A 17 -4.78 0.75 9.46
C LYS A 17 -5.23 1.90 8.57
N GLN A 18 -4.38 2.33 7.64
CA GLN A 18 -4.74 3.35 6.66
C GLN A 18 -5.77 2.82 5.66
N LEU A 19 -5.53 1.63 5.11
CA LEU A 19 -6.43 0.98 4.15
C LEU A 19 -7.81 0.71 4.75
N GLY A 20 -7.89 0.27 6.01
CA GLY A 20 -9.17 0.04 6.67
C GLY A 20 -10.02 1.31 6.81
N LYS A 21 -9.38 2.49 6.96
CA LYS A 21 -10.08 3.77 6.96
C LYS A 21 -10.58 4.15 5.57
N VAL A 22 -9.77 3.92 4.54
CA VAL A 22 -10.14 4.24 3.14
C VAL A 22 -11.29 3.36 2.66
N LEU A 23 -11.25 2.07 2.99
CA LEU A 23 -12.26 1.09 2.58
C LEU A 23 -13.47 1.04 3.53
N GLY A 24 -13.41 1.71 4.68
CA GLY A 24 -14.50 1.72 5.68
C GLY A 24 -14.75 0.36 6.34
N LYS A 25 -13.81 -0.59 6.25
CA LYS A 25 -13.92 -1.95 6.79
C LYS A 25 -12.57 -2.45 7.33
N LEU A 26 -12.61 -3.48 8.18
CA LEU A 26 -11.38 -4.16 8.57
C LEU A 26 -10.72 -4.79 7.33
N CYS A 27 -9.42 -4.57 7.18
CA CYS A 27 -8.64 -5.06 6.06
C CYS A 27 -7.46 -5.88 6.58
N THR A 28 -7.16 -6.97 5.91
CA THR A 28 -6.04 -7.86 6.15
C THR A 28 -5.15 -7.92 4.92
N PRO A 29 -3.89 -8.34 5.04
CA PRO A 29 -3.02 -8.51 3.87
C PRO A 29 -3.55 -9.52 2.84
N TYR A 30 -4.43 -10.46 3.24
CA TYR A 30 -5.01 -11.47 2.35
C TYR A 30 -6.10 -10.92 1.43
N ASP A 31 -6.61 -9.71 1.71
CA ASP A 31 -7.59 -9.04 0.86
C ASP A 31 -6.92 -8.35 -0.36
N PHE A 32 -5.59 -8.47 -0.48
CA PHE A 32 -4.81 -7.77 -1.49
C PHE A 32 -3.81 -8.69 -2.20
N SER A 33 -3.74 -8.52 -3.51
CA SER A 33 -2.72 -9.11 -4.36
C SER A 33 -1.56 -8.13 -4.60
N THR A 34 -0.32 -8.58 -4.41
CA THR A 34 0.85 -7.80 -4.87
C THR A 34 0.98 -7.94 -6.38
N ILE A 35 1.06 -6.81 -7.07
CA ILE A 35 1.10 -6.75 -8.54
C ILE A 35 2.34 -6.08 -9.09
N GLU A 36 3.04 -5.29 -8.27
CA GLU A 36 4.36 -4.74 -8.61
C GLU A 36 5.21 -4.61 -7.34
N ARG A 37 6.47 -5.04 -7.41
CA ARG A 37 7.44 -4.85 -6.33
C ARG A 37 8.63 -4.06 -6.88
N GLY A 38 8.46 -2.75 -6.93
CA GLY A 38 9.54 -1.82 -7.25
C GLY A 38 10.50 -1.63 -6.07
N GLU A 39 11.63 -0.97 -6.36
CA GLU A 39 12.63 -0.63 -5.34
C GLU A 39 12.04 0.32 -4.29
N LYS A 40 11.46 1.43 -4.75
CA LYS A 40 10.89 2.46 -3.87
C LYS A 40 9.47 2.17 -3.43
N TYR A 41 8.66 1.58 -4.31
CA TYR A 41 7.23 1.36 -4.06
C TYR A 41 6.85 -0.08 -4.29
N ILE A 42 5.92 -0.57 -3.47
CA ILE A 42 5.21 -1.83 -3.68
C ILE A 42 3.78 -1.47 -4.05
N THR A 43 3.27 -2.05 -5.13
CA THR A 43 1.90 -1.86 -5.58
C THR A 43 1.10 -3.12 -5.28
N ILE A 44 -0.02 -2.93 -4.58
CA ILE A 44 -1.00 -3.96 -4.26
C ILE A 44 -2.36 -3.57 -4.84
N GLN A 45 -3.21 -4.55 -5.10
CA GLN A 45 -4.58 -4.35 -5.52
C GLN A 45 -5.51 -5.08 -4.57
N HIS A 46 -6.57 -4.40 -4.11
CA HIS A 46 -7.62 -5.02 -3.31
C HIS A 46 -8.47 -5.93 -4.19
N ASP A 47 -8.61 -7.19 -3.82
CA ASP A 47 -9.18 -8.23 -4.69
C ASP A 47 -10.69 -7.99 -4.97
N GLU A 48 -11.43 -7.46 -4.00
CA GLU A 48 -12.87 -7.24 -4.13
C GLU A 48 -13.22 -5.96 -4.91
N THR A 49 -12.51 -4.86 -4.64
CA THR A 49 -12.86 -3.55 -5.22
C THR A 49 -12.00 -3.15 -6.41
N GLY A 50 -10.91 -3.87 -6.65
CA GLY A 50 -9.92 -3.52 -7.66
C GLY A 50 -9.06 -2.30 -7.33
N LEU A 51 -9.20 -1.72 -6.13
CA LEU A 51 -8.45 -0.53 -5.69
C LEU A 51 -6.95 -0.80 -5.75
N VAL A 52 -6.23 -0.01 -6.54
CA VAL A 52 -4.77 -0.11 -6.70
C VAL A 52 -4.08 0.87 -5.76
N VAL A 53 -3.25 0.34 -4.86
CA VAL A 53 -2.52 1.13 -3.86
C VAL A 53 -1.02 0.90 -4.02
N ALA A 54 -0.27 1.96 -4.28
CA ALA A 54 1.17 1.96 -4.15
C ALA A 54 1.54 2.41 -2.73
N TYR A 55 2.43 1.68 -2.05
CA TYR A 55 2.92 2.07 -0.74
C TYR A 55 4.44 1.99 -0.62
N THR A 56 4.98 2.81 0.27
CA THR A 56 6.41 2.90 0.58
C THR A 56 6.61 3.29 2.05
N SER A 57 7.83 3.16 2.58
CA SER A 57 8.21 3.71 3.89
C SER A 57 9.20 4.86 3.70
N GLU A 58 9.32 5.75 4.70
CA GLU A 58 10.36 6.79 4.67
C GLU A 58 11.76 6.21 4.47
N GLU A 59 12.04 5.05 5.04
CA GLU A 59 13.31 4.33 4.89
C GLU A 59 13.55 3.94 3.43
N ARG A 60 12.53 3.38 2.75
CA ARG A 60 12.62 3.02 1.32
C ARG A 60 12.76 4.23 0.41
N LEU A 61 12.18 5.37 0.78
CA LEU A 61 12.36 6.62 0.04
C LEU A 61 13.75 7.23 0.23
N LYS A 62 14.31 7.11 1.45
CA LYS A 62 15.64 7.62 1.81
C LYS A 62 16.77 6.69 1.41
N ALA A 63 16.48 5.41 1.15
CA ALA A 63 17.43 4.47 0.58
C ALA A 63 17.91 5.02 -0.78
N LYS A 64 19.09 5.65 -0.75
CA LYS A 64 19.83 6.04 -1.95
C LYS A 64 20.31 4.75 -2.64
N LEU A 65 20.30 4.78 -3.98
CA LEU A 65 21.07 3.87 -4.83
C LEU A 65 22.53 3.82 -4.39
#